data_AF-A0A093Y659-F1
#
_entry.id   AF-A0A093Y659-F1
#
_cell.length_a   1.000
_cell.length_b   1.000
_cell.length_c   1.000
_cell.angle_alpha   90.00
_cell.angle_beta   90.00
_cell.angle_gamma   90.00
#
_symmetry.space_group_name_H-M   'P 1'
#
loop_
_entity.id
_entity.type
_entity.pdbx_description
1 polymer ?
#
loop_
_entity_poly.entity_id
_entity_poly.type
_entity_poly.pdbx_seq_one_letter_code
_entity_poly.pdbx_strand_id
1 'polypeptide(L)'
;MRVASWSAIAIVWTECSGEPTVEDPDVVINVYEARSTDPAQPIMWKICHEVDLFNDYVDLLLRADQLSVKQPMNTVDFRSLVRQNQLGGRGCTTLAHVPSNPQTKFVFKGVDFRTFLFSYESGHIQEEVKIFYRSTELVCNLPPHPNIMAPTQTLVSICKHGDDRPFVCGSLYPFIPNGTLANWEQSDAPVTTAASEIDGTWDVEEIPGEGNSGWNIWNVFLEWSENCPKALELVEVFSLGRSMWMLLRQPDLDNFDDVTCSEEVVEDWESAENIPDHWKNVVHNCLHHDPNKRIGLRDLVTFWDSETQRMSYGST
;
A
#
# COMPACT_ATOMS: atom_id res chain seq x y z
N MET A 1 -24.69 8.66 11.39
CA MET A 1 -23.46 8.60 12.21
C MET A 1 -22.29 9.28 11.49
N ARG A 2 -21.81 8.78 10.34
CA ARG A 2 -20.67 9.38 9.59
C ARG A 2 -20.82 10.89 9.31
N VAL A 3 -21.99 11.35 8.87
CA VAL A 3 -22.27 12.78 8.63
C VAL A 3 -22.14 13.61 9.91
N ALA A 4 -22.67 13.13 11.04
CA ALA A 4 -22.59 13.82 12.32
C ALA A 4 -21.13 13.92 12.82
N SER A 5 -20.34 12.86 12.66
CA SER A 5 -18.91 12.88 13.00
C SER A 5 -18.13 13.90 12.14
N TRP A 6 -18.39 13.95 10.84
CA TRP A 6 -17.75 14.94 9.96
C TRP A 6 -18.17 16.38 10.28
N SER A 7 -19.45 16.61 10.60
CA SER A 7 -19.90 17.92 11.05
C SER A 7 -19.21 18.34 12.34
N ALA A 8 -19.04 17.42 13.30
CA ALA A 8 -18.33 17.72 14.54
C ALA A 8 -16.85 18.03 14.31
N ILE A 9 -16.16 17.24 13.48
CA ILE A 9 -14.77 17.48 13.09
C ILE A 9 -14.63 18.84 12.39
N ALA A 10 -15.53 19.20 11.48
CA ALA A 10 -15.46 20.47 10.75
C ALA A 10 -15.59 21.69 11.70
N ILE A 11 -16.47 21.59 12.70
CA ILE A 11 -16.62 22.62 13.74
C ILE A 11 -15.32 22.73 14.55
N VAL A 12 -14.85 21.61 15.09
CA VAL A 12 -13.63 21.57 15.92
C VAL A 12 -12.41 22.04 15.15
N TRP A 13 -12.23 21.61 13.90
CA TRP A 13 -11.07 21.96 13.08
C TRP A 13 -10.92 23.47 12.87
N THR A 14 -12.05 24.16 12.67
CA THR A 14 -12.06 25.62 12.48
C THR A 14 -11.53 26.36 13.71
N GLU A 15 -11.72 25.80 14.90
CA GLU A 15 -11.23 26.36 16.16
C GLU A 15 -9.80 25.92 16.45
N CYS A 16 -9.50 24.63 16.33
CA CYS A 16 -8.21 24.09 16.75
C CYS A 16 -7.07 24.35 15.75
N SER A 17 -7.34 24.54 14.46
CA SER A 17 -6.26 24.70 13.46
C SER A 17 -5.39 25.94 13.67
N GLY A 18 -5.85 26.91 14.47
CA GLY A 18 -5.09 28.10 14.84
C GLY A 18 -4.15 27.92 16.03
N GLU A 19 -4.23 26.78 16.74
CA GLU A 19 -3.42 26.53 17.93
C GLU A 19 -1.98 26.11 17.53
N PRO A 20 -0.92 26.76 18.07
CA PRO A 20 0.45 26.52 17.63
C PRO A 20 0.95 25.07 17.79
N THR A 21 0.42 24.35 18.78
CA THR A 21 0.86 22.97 19.08
C THR A 21 0.20 21.93 18.19
N VAL A 22 -0.86 22.27 17.43
CA VAL A 22 -1.58 21.31 16.57
C VAL A 22 -0.70 20.72 15.46
N GLU A 23 0.39 21.39 15.11
CA GLU A 23 1.35 20.91 14.12
C GLU A 23 2.34 19.88 14.67
N ASP A 24 2.37 19.65 15.99
CA ASP A 24 3.30 18.69 16.59
C ASP A 24 2.88 17.25 16.25
N PRO A 25 3.85 16.36 15.96
CA PRO A 25 3.55 15.06 15.37
C PRO A 25 2.90 14.05 16.33
N ASP A 26 2.94 14.32 17.64
CA ASP A 26 2.35 13.53 18.72
C ASP A 26 0.93 14.01 19.12
N VAL A 27 0.42 15.05 18.47
CA VAL A 27 -0.87 15.63 18.83
C VAL A 27 -2.05 14.83 18.27
N VAL A 28 -3.00 14.56 19.16
CA VAL A 28 -4.32 14.02 18.86
C VAL A 28 -5.38 15.00 19.36
N ILE A 29 -6.38 15.27 18.52
CA ILE A 29 -7.52 16.11 18.89
C ILE A 29 -8.66 15.20 19.35
N ASN A 30 -8.92 15.22 20.65
CA ASN A 30 -10.01 14.45 21.24
C ASN A 30 -11.32 15.24 21.16
N VAL A 31 -12.29 14.71 20.42
CA VAL A 31 -13.64 15.28 20.27
C VAL A 31 -14.63 14.46 21.08
N TYR A 32 -15.41 15.11 21.94
CA TYR A 32 -16.36 14.43 22.83
C TYR A 32 -17.61 15.27 23.11
N GLU A 33 -18.70 14.59 23.42
CA GLU A 33 -19.94 15.25 23.85
C GLU A 33 -19.87 15.62 25.33
N ALA A 34 -20.31 16.84 25.66
CA ALA A 34 -20.42 17.27 27.06
C ALA A 34 -21.49 16.44 27.78
N ARG A 35 -21.16 15.84 28.93
CA ARG A 35 -22.15 15.17 29.80
C ARG A 35 -23.06 16.21 30.45
N SER A 36 -24.01 16.77 29.71
CA SER A 36 -25.01 17.73 30.19
C SER A 36 -26.43 17.26 29.84
N THR A 37 -27.40 17.54 30.70
CA THR A 37 -28.82 17.22 30.46
C THR A 37 -29.51 18.20 29.50
N ASP A 38 -28.78 19.17 28.95
CA ASP A 38 -29.30 20.21 28.07
C ASP A 38 -29.31 19.76 26.59
N PRO A 39 -30.45 19.80 25.87
CA PRO A 39 -30.55 19.38 24.46
C PRO A 39 -29.73 20.23 23.48
N ALA A 40 -29.15 21.36 23.90
CA ALA A 40 -28.24 22.19 23.11
C ALA A 40 -26.75 21.91 23.41
N GLN A 41 -26.35 20.63 23.51
CA GLN A 41 -24.98 20.29 23.90
C GLN A 41 -23.94 20.81 22.89
N PRO A 42 -22.96 21.62 23.34
CA PRO A 42 -21.81 21.96 22.50
C PRO A 42 -20.88 20.74 22.37
N ILE A 43 -20.40 20.50 21.15
CA ILE A 43 -19.29 19.60 20.89
C ILE A 43 -18.06 20.17 21.62
N MET A 44 -17.45 19.39 22.49
CA MET A 44 -16.23 19.78 23.20
C MET A 44 -15.03 19.11 22.56
N TRP A 45 -13.87 19.78 22.65
CA TRP A 45 -12.62 19.22 22.16
C TRP A 45 -11.46 19.61 23.07
N LYS A 46 -10.35 18.85 22.96
CA LYS A 46 -9.08 19.18 23.59
C LYS A 46 -7.92 18.66 22.75
N ILE A 47 -6.80 19.39 22.78
CA ILE A 47 -5.51 18.92 22.27
C ILE A 47 -4.91 18.00 23.32
N CYS A 48 -4.47 16.82 22.89
CA CYS A 48 -3.75 15.86 23.71
C CYS A 48 -2.43 15.53 23.05
N HIS A 49 -1.35 15.55 23.84
CA HIS A 49 -0.03 15.11 23.41
C HIS A 49 0.15 13.66 23.85
N GLU A 50 0.16 12.74 22.90
CA GLU A 50 0.32 11.31 23.14
C GLU A 50 1.81 10.94 23.14
N VAL A 51 2.60 11.60 23.98
CA VAL A 51 4.07 11.54 23.98
C VAL A 51 4.59 10.11 24.12
N ASP A 52 3.98 9.32 25.01
CA ASP A 52 4.41 7.94 25.26
C ASP A 52 4.15 7.04 24.04
N LEU A 53 2.93 7.11 23.47
CA LEU A 53 2.58 6.38 22.25
C LEU A 53 3.42 6.83 21.05
N PHE A 54 3.71 8.13 20.96
CA PHE A 54 4.57 8.67 19.92
C PHE A 54 6.00 8.15 20.03
N ASN A 55 6.52 8.06 21.25
CA ASN A 55 7.85 7.48 21.47
C ASN A 55 7.88 5.99 21.16
N ASP A 56 6.85 5.23 21.54
CA ASP A 56 6.68 3.81 21.17
C ASP A 56 6.71 3.64 19.64
N TYR A 57 5.99 4.50 18.93
CA TYR A 57 6.01 4.55 17.46
C TYR A 57 7.41 4.80 16.90
N VAL A 58 8.10 5.83 17.39
CA VAL A 58 9.45 6.18 16.89
C VAL A 58 10.46 5.07 17.20
N ASP A 59 10.31 4.36 18.32
CA ASP A 59 11.18 3.24 18.70
C ASP A 59 11.03 2.01 17.79
N LEU A 60 9.95 1.90 17.02
CA LEU A 60 9.79 0.86 15.99
C LEU A 60 10.58 1.20 14.70
N LEU A 61 10.96 2.46 14.50
CA LEU A 61 11.56 2.92 13.27
C LEU A 61 13.08 2.71 13.25
N LEU A 62 13.61 2.48 12.06
CA LEU A 62 15.04 2.39 11.78
C LEU A 62 15.62 3.77 11.42
N ARG A 63 16.91 3.94 11.72
CA ARG A 63 17.70 5.07 11.23
C ARG A 63 18.10 4.84 9.77
N ALA A 64 18.37 5.93 9.05
CA ALA A 64 18.72 5.86 7.63
C ALA A 64 20.00 5.05 7.35
N ASP A 65 20.96 5.05 8.27
CA ASP A 65 22.21 4.26 8.18
C ASP A 65 22.01 2.76 8.42
N GLN A 66 20.84 2.34 8.89
CA GLN A 66 20.49 0.95 9.10
C GLN A 66 19.76 0.32 7.90
N LEU A 67 19.41 1.13 6.89
CA LEU A 67 18.77 0.65 5.67
C LEU A 67 19.81 0.14 4.68
N SER A 68 19.60 -1.06 4.16
CA SER A 68 20.46 -1.67 3.16
C SER A 68 20.13 -1.16 1.76
N VAL A 69 20.65 0.01 1.39
CA VAL A 69 20.45 0.63 0.06
C VAL A 69 21.76 0.84 -0.70
N LYS A 70 21.73 0.69 -2.03
CA LYS A 70 22.90 0.85 -2.92
C LYS A 70 23.45 2.28 -2.99
N GLN A 71 22.61 3.30 -2.78
CA GLN A 71 22.98 4.70 -2.95
C GLN A 71 22.60 5.52 -1.72
N PRO A 72 23.41 6.56 -1.38
CA PRO A 72 23.04 7.50 -0.33
C PRO A 72 21.74 8.22 -0.71
N MET A 73 20.79 8.26 0.22
CA MET A 73 19.52 8.96 0.02
C MET A 73 19.51 10.29 0.78
N ASN A 74 18.82 11.28 0.21
CA ASN A 74 18.52 12.51 0.93
C ASN A 74 17.50 12.24 2.03
N THR A 75 17.48 13.08 3.06
CA THR A 75 16.47 13.04 4.12
C THR A 75 15.72 14.35 4.17
N VAL A 76 14.42 14.28 4.45
CA VAL A 76 13.56 15.44 4.69
C VAL A 76 12.74 15.20 5.95
N ASP A 77 12.57 16.23 6.77
CA ASP A 77 11.75 16.14 7.98
C ASP A 77 10.27 15.98 7.60
N PHE A 78 9.60 15.01 8.20
CA PHE A 78 8.17 14.77 8.06
C PHE A 78 7.35 16.03 8.36
N ARG A 79 7.75 16.83 9.37
CA ARG A 79 7.06 18.09 9.74
C ARG A 79 7.12 19.12 8.61
N SER A 80 8.15 19.06 7.76
CA SER A 80 8.30 20.00 6.64
C SER A 80 7.39 19.69 5.45
N LEU A 81 6.68 18.55 5.44
CA LEU A 81 5.82 18.15 4.33
C LEU A 81 4.41 18.72 4.47
N VAL A 82 3.94 19.39 3.41
CA VAL A 82 2.52 19.74 3.28
C VAL A 82 1.79 18.54 2.67
N ARG A 83 1.05 17.84 3.54
CA ARG A 83 0.24 16.67 3.19
C ARG A 83 -1.13 17.12 2.70
N GLN A 84 -1.57 16.59 1.57
CA GLN A 84 -2.86 16.87 0.95
C GLN A 84 -3.80 15.68 1.17
N ASN A 85 -4.28 15.05 0.10
CA ASN A 85 -5.22 13.94 0.19
C ASN A 85 -4.48 12.60 0.36
N GLN A 86 -5.03 11.73 1.19
CA GLN A 86 -4.62 10.32 1.21
C GLN A 86 -5.03 9.69 -0.13
N LEU A 87 -4.08 9.01 -0.77
CA LEU A 87 -4.32 8.20 -1.95
C LEU A 87 -4.80 6.82 -1.50
N GLY A 88 -5.53 6.10 -2.36
CA GLY A 88 -6.04 4.76 -2.04
C GLY A 88 -4.96 3.74 -1.66
N GLY A 89 -5.40 2.58 -1.15
CA GLY A 89 -4.54 1.51 -0.66
C GLY A 89 -4.41 1.46 0.86
N ARG A 90 -3.82 0.36 1.39
CA ARG A 90 -3.53 0.18 2.81
C ARG A 90 -2.32 1.06 3.22
N GLY A 91 -2.35 1.63 4.43
CA GLY A 91 -1.26 2.46 4.98
C GLY A 91 -1.39 3.97 4.72
N CYS A 92 -0.26 4.70 4.80
CA CYS A 92 -0.23 6.17 4.67
C CYS A 92 0.26 6.66 3.30
N THR A 93 -0.28 6.14 2.21
CA THR A 93 0.04 6.73 0.90
C THR A 93 -0.65 8.08 0.78
N THR A 94 0.11 9.18 0.76
CA THR A 94 -0.44 10.54 0.82
C THR A 94 0.20 11.43 -0.22
N LEU A 95 -0.60 12.19 -0.96
CA LEU A 95 -0.11 13.24 -1.83
C LEU A 95 0.51 14.35 -0.99
N ALA A 96 1.75 14.72 -1.27
CA ALA A 96 2.49 15.70 -0.50
C ALA A 96 3.29 16.65 -1.41
N HIS A 97 3.69 17.78 -0.86
CA HIS A 97 4.67 18.67 -1.47
C HIS A 97 5.51 19.35 -0.40
N VAL A 98 6.66 19.89 -0.80
CA VAL A 98 7.51 20.70 0.06
C VAL A 98 7.03 22.17 -0.04
N PRO A 99 6.90 22.93 1.06
CA PRO A 99 6.42 24.31 1.05
C PRO A 99 7.20 25.23 0.10
N SER A 100 8.51 25.01 -0.03
CA SER A 100 9.39 25.79 -0.92
C SER A 100 9.14 25.54 -2.40
N ASN A 101 8.50 24.42 -2.77
CA ASN A 101 8.14 24.09 -4.14
C ASN A 101 6.78 23.38 -4.20
N PRO A 102 5.67 24.14 -4.14
CA PRO A 102 4.32 23.58 -4.15
C PRO A 102 3.91 22.95 -5.49
N GLN A 103 4.63 23.28 -6.57
CA GLN A 103 4.35 22.83 -7.93
C GLN A 103 4.80 21.38 -8.14
N THR A 104 5.93 20.98 -7.54
CA THR A 104 6.38 19.59 -7.58
C THR A 104 5.62 18.77 -6.56
N LYS A 105 4.84 17.80 -7.05
CA LYS A 105 4.07 16.87 -6.23
C LYS A 105 4.83 15.57 -6.00
N PHE A 106 4.72 15.07 -4.79
CA PHE A 106 5.28 13.80 -4.36
C PHE A 106 4.20 12.90 -3.75
N VAL A 107 4.47 11.61 -3.72
CA VAL A 107 3.71 10.64 -2.95
C VAL A 107 4.56 10.24 -1.75
N PHE A 108 4.09 10.58 -0.56
CA PHE A 108 4.60 10.03 0.69
C PHE A 108 4.11 8.60 0.82
N LYS A 109 5.04 7.65 1.01
CA LYS A 109 4.76 6.27 1.37
C LYS A 109 5.54 5.91 2.63
N GLY A 110 4.84 5.45 3.66
CA GLY A 110 5.46 5.12 4.93
C GLY A 110 4.45 4.79 6.02
N VAL A 111 4.95 4.74 7.24
CA VAL A 111 4.17 4.52 8.46
C VAL A 111 4.26 5.80 9.26
N ASP A 112 3.22 6.64 9.21
CA ASP A 112 3.12 7.84 10.04
C ASP A 112 2.47 7.53 11.40
N PHE A 113 2.50 8.50 12.33
CA PHE A 113 1.93 8.29 13.66
C PHE A 113 0.42 7.96 13.62
N ARG A 114 -0.31 8.53 12.66
CA ARG A 114 -1.72 8.18 12.43
C ARG A 114 -1.88 6.70 12.08
N THR A 115 -1.05 6.16 11.20
CA THR A 115 -1.07 4.73 10.82
C THR A 115 -0.71 3.83 11.99
N PHE A 116 0.25 4.26 12.81
CA PHE A 116 0.57 3.60 14.08
C PHE A 116 -0.66 3.53 14.99
N LEU A 117 -1.34 4.65 15.25
CA LEU A 117 -2.52 4.67 16.11
C LEU A 117 -3.65 3.74 15.61
N PHE A 118 -3.84 3.65 14.29
CA PHE A 118 -4.83 2.72 13.70
C PHE A 118 -4.51 1.24 13.89
N SER A 119 -3.23 0.88 14.03
CA SER A 119 -2.78 -0.52 14.07
C SER A 119 -2.16 -0.90 15.43
N TYR A 120 -2.12 0.05 16.37
CA TYR A 120 -1.49 -0.14 17.67
C TYR A 120 -2.22 -1.23 18.48
N GLU A 121 -3.54 -1.12 18.60
CA GLU A 121 -4.35 -2.07 19.38
C GLU A 121 -4.39 -3.47 18.77
N SER A 122 -4.26 -3.58 17.44
CA SER A 122 -4.25 -4.87 16.75
C SER A 122 -2.90 -5.60 16.83
N GLY A 123 -1.84 -4.92 17.27
CA GLY A 123 -0.49 -5.46 17.37
C GLY A 123 0.25 -5.64 16.03
N HIS A 124 -0.43 -5.44 14.90
CA HIS A 124 0.13 -5.63 13.56
C HIS A 124 1.09 -4.53 13.10
N ILE A 125 1.28 -3.48 13.91
CA ILE A 125 2.11 -2.33 13.54
C ILE A 125 3.58 -2.70 13.32
N GLN A 126 4.09 -3.71 14.01
CA GLN A 126 5.47 -4.18 13.80
C GLN A 126 5.66 -4.77 12.40
N GLU A 127 4.66 -5.51 11.91
CA GLU A 127 4.65 -6.11 10.59
C GLU A 127 4.56 -5.04 9.51
N GLU A 128 3.69 -4.03 9.69
CA GLU A 128 3.57 -2.88 8.78
C GLU A 128 4.90 -2.13 8.62
N VAL A 129 5.60 -1.87 9.74
CA VAL A 129 6.92 -1.21 9.73
C VAL A 129 7.97 -2.09 9.03
N LYS A 130 7.99 -3.40 9.30
CA LYS A 130 8.90 -4.34 8.61
C LYS A 130 8.63 -4.37 7.11
N ILE A 131 7.36 -4.42 6.68
CA ILE A 131 6.96 -4.42 5.28
C ILE A 131 7.43 -3.15 4.58
N PHE A 132 7.23 -1.99 5.22
CA PHE A 132 7.71 -0.71 4.70
C PHE A 132 9.22 -0.74 4.41
N TYR A 133 10.05 -1.17 5.37
CA TYR A 133 11.50 -1.20 5.16
C TYR A 133 11.92 -2.21 4.10
N ARG A 134 11.38 -3.44 4.13
CA ARG A 134 11.72 -4.45 3.13
C ARG A 134 11.32 -4.02 1.72
N SER A 135 10.15 -3.39 1.57
CA SER A 135 9.72 -2.87 0.26
C SER A 135 10.65 -1.76 -0.25
N THR A 136 11.09 -0.87 0.64
CA THR A 136 12.01 0.22 0.31
C THR A 136 13.37 -0.33 -0.09
N GLU A 137 13.94 -1.23 0.70
CA GLU A 137 15.22 -1.88 0.40
C GLU A 137 15.15 -2.68 -0.90
N LEU A 138 14.07 -3.44 -1.13
CA LEU A 138 13.87 -4.18 -2.38
C LEU A 138 13.93 -3.25 -3.58
N VAL A 139 13.05 -2.23 -3.62
CA VAL A 139 12.94 -1.31 -4.76
C VAL A 139 14.25 -0.54 -4.99
N CYS A 140 14.92 -0.09 -3.92
CA CYS A 140 16.21 0.60 -4.02
C CYS A 140 17.36 -0.28 -4.51
N ASN A 141 17.24 -1.60 -4.41
CA ASN A 141 18.26 -2.54 -4.85
C ASN A 141 17.97 -3.22 -6.19
N LEU A 142 16.75 -3.06 -6.74
CA LEU A 142 16.42 -3.58 -8.05
C LEU A 142 17.30 -2.95 -9.15
N PRO A 143 17.71 -3.74 -10.17
CA PRO A 143 18.30 -3.17 -11.38
C PRO A 143 17.34 -2.16 -12.02
N PRO A 144 17.84 -1.03 -12.57
CA PRO A 144 17.00 -0.08 -13.28
C PRO A 144 16.25 -0.76 -14.44
N HIS A 145 14.96 -0.48 -14.56
CA HIS A 145 14.12 -1.02 -15.63
C HIS A 145 13.22 0.09 -16.19
N PRO A 146 13.03 0.21 -17.52
CA PRO A 146 12.30 1.32 -18.13
C PRO A 146 10.81 1.39 -17.72
N ASN A 147 10.22 0.26 -17.36
CA ASN A 147 8.80 0.17 -16.98
C ASN A 147 8.56 0.12 -15.46
N ILE A 148 9.61 0.22 -14.65
CA ILE A 148 9.50 0.26 -13.18
C ILE A 148 9.91 1.65 -12.74
N MET A 149 9.08 2.28 -11.89
CA MET A 149 9.42 3.58 -11.31
C MET A 149 10.79 3.49 -10.64
N ALA A 150 11.66 4.44 -10.96
CA ALA A 150 12.97 4.53 -10.32
C ALA A 150 12.82 4.60 -8.79
N PRO A 151 13.76 4.00 -8.04
CA PRO A 151 13.69 4.02 -6.58
C PRO A 151 13.74 5.45 -6.04
N THR A 152 13.09 5.64 -4.90
CA THR A 152 13.13 6.92 -4.18
C THR A 152 14.57 7.34 -3.88
N GLN A 153 14.81 8.65 -3.99
CA GLN A 153 16.09 9.28 -3.61
C GLN A 153 15.97 10.12 -2.34
N THR A 154 14.79 10.11 -1.72
CA THR A 154 14.47 10.97 -0.58
C THR A 154 13.67 10.18 0.45
N LEU A 155 14.31 9.90 1.57
CA LEU A 155 13.68 9.39 2.77
C LEU A 155 13.02 10.51 3.57
N VAL A 156 11.95 10.16 4.27
CA VAL A 156 11.27 11.05 5.19
C VAL A 156 11.57 10.59 6.60
N SER A 157 12.03 11.52 7.43
CA SER A 157 12.45 11.26 8.79
C SER A 157 11.61 11.99 9.81
N ILE A 158 11.56 11.44 11.02
CA ILE A 158 10.92 12.03 12.19
C ILE A 158 11.85 11.90 13.39
N CYS A 159 11.76 12.83 14.33
CA CYS A 159 12.56 12.83 15.55
C CYS A 159 11.65 12.75 16.79
N LYS A 160 12.18 12.22 17.89
CA LYS A 160 11.55 12.35 19.20
C LYS A 160 11.63 13.81 19.67
N HIS A 161 10.69 14.22 20.51
CA HIS A 161 10.75 15.54 21.14
C HIS A 161 12.05 15.71 21.93
N GLY A 162 12.83 16.75 21.59
CA GLY A 162 14.12 17.04 22.23
C GLY A 162 15.27 16.11 21.83
N ASP A 163 15.10 15.27 20.81
CA ASP A 163 16.17 14.48 20.19
C ASP A 163 16.37 14.94 18.74
N ASP A 164 17.62 15.10 18.32
CA ASP A 164 17.95 15.46 16.94
C ASP A 164 18.22 14.24 16.06
N ARG A 165 18.10 13.02 16.60
CA ARG A 165 18.33 11.77 15.86
C ARG A 165 17.13 11.44 14.96
N PRO A 166 17.31 11.44 13.62
CA PRO A 166 16.23 11.16 12.69
C PRO A 166 16.00 9.66 12.52
N PHE A 167 14.74 9.27 12.58
CA PHE A 167 14.26 7.93 12.27
C PHE A 167 13.40 7.95 11.01
N VAL A 168 13.54 6.95 10.15
CA VAL A 168 12.91 6.95 8.83
C VAL A 168 11.47 6.46 8.94
N CYS A 169 10.50 7.35 8.78
CA CYS A 169 9.08 7.00 8.80
C CYS A 169 8.47 6.79 7.40
N GLY A 170 9.19 7.18 6.35
CA GLY A 170 8.67 7.06 4.99
C GLY A 170 9.67 7.41 3.91
N SER A 171 9.15 7.55 2.69
CA SER A 171 9.89 7.93 1.49
C SER A 171 9.02 8.75 0.55
N LEU A 172 9.66 9.57 -0.29
CA LEU A 172 8.98 10.39 -1.30
C LEU A 172 9.21 9.83 -2.70
N TYR A 173 8.13 9.56 -3.39
CA TYR A 173 8.13 9.19 -4.81
C TYR A 173 7.62 10.36 -5.65
N PRO A 174 8.11 10.54 -6.89
CA PRO A 174 7.49 11.47 -7.81
C PRO A 174 6.01 11.13 -8.00
N PHE A 175 5.14 12.13 -7.94
CA PHE A 175 3.73 11.92 -8.27
C PHE A 175 3.56 11.78 -9.78
N ILE A 176 2.92 10.69 -10.20
CA ILE A 176 2.52 10.48 -11.60
C ILE A 176 1.05 10.92 -11.72
N PRO A 177 0.74 11.95 -12.51
CA PRO A 177 -0.59 12.56 -12.56
C PRO A 177 -1.64 11.74 -13.32
N ASN A 178 -1.26 10.62 -13.93
CA ASN A 178 -2.11 9.82 -14.81
C ASN A 178 -3.10 8.91 -14.05
N GLY A 179 -3.49 9.28 -12.83
CA GLY A 179 -4.38 8.49 -11.98
C GLY A 179 -3.75 7.18 -11.47
N THR A 180 -4.46 6.52 -10.57
CA THR A 180 -4.24 5.11 -10.22
C THR A 180 -5.10 4.25 -11.13
N LEU A 181 -4.77 2.97 -11.32
CA LEU A 181 -5.66 2.02 -11.99
C LEU A 181 -7.08 2.10 -11.38
N ALA A 182 -7.17 2.17 -10.05
CA ALA A 182 -8.40 2.42 -9.29
C ALA A 182 -9.20 3.69 -9.63
N ASN A 183 -8.55 4.78 -10.04
CA ASN A 183 -9.25 6.01 -10.44
C ASN A 183 -9.85 5.89 -11.85
N TRP A 184 -9.31 5.01 -12.68
CA TRP A 184 -9.91 4.61 -13.94
C TRP A 184 -11.01 3.55 -13.74
N GLU A 185 -10.97 2.84 -12.60
CA GLU A 185 -11.94 1.81 -12.15
C GLU A 185 -13.09 2.37 -11.25
N GLN A 186 -13.15 3.68 -10.99
CA GLN A 186 -14.14 4.31 -10.07
C GLN A 186 -15.44 4.76 -10.73
N SER A 187 -15.73 4.29 -11.95
CA SER A 187 -17.09 4.11 -12.45
C SER A 187 -17.60 2.74 -11.99
N ASP A 188 -17.97 2.61 -10.71
CA ASP A 188 -18.39 1.37 -10.01
C ASP A 188 -17.38 0.20 -10.06
N ALA A 189 -16.88 -0.21 -8.89
CA ALA A 189 -15.77 -1.17 -8.72
C ALA A 189 -15.85 -2.42 -9.65
N PRO A 190 -14.79 -2.77 -10.41
CA PRO A 190 -14.89 -3.87 -11.36
C PRO A 190 -14.36 -5.17 -10.77
N VAL A 191 -15.13 -6.21 -11.03
CA VAL A 191 -14.91 -7.62 -10.70
C VAL A 191 -13.72 -8.20 -11.49
N THR A 192 -12.99 -7.40 -12.28
CA THR A 192 -12.02 -7.79 -13.31
C THR A 192 -10.65 -8.27 -12.82
N THR A 193 -10.25 -7.91 -11.61
CA THR A 193 -8.98 -8.30 -10.98
C THR A 193 -9.14 -9.23 -9.79
N ALA A 194 -10.37 -9.35 -9.30
CA ALA A 194 -10.78 -10.32 -8.30
C ALA A 194 -10.91 -11.70 -8.94
N ALA A 195 -10.30 -12.72 -8.32
CA ALA A 195 -10.57 -14.09 -8.68
C ALA A 195 -12.06 -14.39 -8.40
N SER A 196 -12.77 -15.11 -9.27
CA SER A 196 -14.21 -15.31 -9.10
C SER A 196 -14.57 -16.11 -7.84
N GLU A 197 -13.59 -16.76 -7.20
CA GLU A 197 -13.77 -17.49 -5.93
C GLU A 197 -13.97 -16.59 -4.70
N ILE A 198 -13.83 -15.26 -4.84
CA ILE A 198 -14.01 -14.28 -3.77
C ILE A 198 -15.40 -14.33 -3.11
N ASP A 199 -16.42 -14.82 -3.80
CA ASP A 199 -17.80 -14.91 -3.30
C ASP A 199 -18.09 -16.18 -2.47
N GLY A 200 -17.09 -17.06 -2.30
CA GLY A 200 -17.20 -18.27 -1.49
C GLY A 200 -18.01 -19.40 -2.13
N THR A 201 -18.24 -19.38 -3.44
CA THR A 201 -19.06 -20.38 -4.14
C THR A 201 -18.32 -21.65 -4.59
N TRP A 202 -17.00 -21.75 -4.36
CA TRP A 202 -16.16 -22.83 -4.90
C TRP A 202 -15.54 -23.74 -3.83
N ASP A 203 -15.66 -25.05 -4.04
CA ASP A 203 -15.07 -26.11 -3.21
C ASP A 203 -13.58 -26.32 -3.57
N VAL A 204 -12.65 -25.71 -2.83
CA VAL A 204 -11.22 -26.04 -2.89
C VAL A 204 -10.94 -27.20 -1.93
N GLU A 205 -10.25 -28.25 -2.38
CA GLU A 205 -9.93 -29.40 -1.51
C GLU A 205 -9.07 -28.99 -0.30
N GLU A 206 -9.61 -29.24 0.89
CA GLU A 206 -8.96 -29.01 2.18
C GLU A 206 -7.83 -30.04 2.37
N ILE A 207 -6.58 -29.60 2.36
CA ILE A 207 -5.44 -30.44 2.74
C ILE A 207 -4.79 -29.81 3.99
N PRO A 208 -4.63 -30.56 5.10
CA PRO A 208 -3.99 -30.05 6.29
C PRO A 208 -2.49 -29.90 6.02
N GLY A 209 -2.03 -28.66 5.82
CA GLY A 209 -0.63 -28.32 5.60
C GLY A 209 -0.04 -27.55 6.77
N GLU A 210 0.88 -28.19 7.50
CA GLU A 210 1.83 -27.50 8.38
C GLU A 210 2.78 -26.64 7.53
N GLY A 211 2.85 -25.32 7.76
CA GLY A 211 3.92 -24.52 7.16
C GLY A 211 3.71 -23.01 7.08
N ASN A 212 4.31 -22.30 8.04
CA ASN A 212 5.02 -21.02 7.91
C ASN A 212 4.40 -19.93 7.00
N SER A 213 3.61 -19.05 7.62
CA SER A 213 2.96 -17.87 7.02
C SER A 213 3.98 -16.88 6.43
N GLY A 214 4.13 -16.93 5.10
CA GLY A 214 4.96 -16.04 4.31
C GLY A 214 4.20 -14.82 3.78
N TRP A 215 4.71 -13.63 4.10
CA TRP A 215 4.84 -12.38 3.32
C TRP A 215 3.69 -11.77 2.49
N ASN A 216 2.50 -12.37 2.37
CA ASN A 216 1.40 -11.81 1.59
C ASN A 216 0.08 -11.80 2.39
N ILE A 217 -0.19 -10.73 3.14
CA ILE A 217 -1.55 -10.51 3.67
C ILE A 217 -2.19 -9.40 2.83
N TRP A 218 -2.82 -9.79 1.73
CA TRP A 218 -3.87 -8.98 1.13
C TRP A 218 -5.07 -8.94 2.08
N ASN A 219 -5.64 -7.74 2.27
CA ASN A 219 -6.60 -7.40 3.33
C ASN A 219 -7.98 -8.06 3.23
N VAL A 220 -8.15 -9.15 2.47
CA VAL A 220 -9.47 -9.65 2.06
C VAL A 220 -9.80 -11.04 2.63
N PHE A 221 -8.80 -11.84 3.04
CA PHE A 221 -9.03 -13.25 3.43
C PHE A 221 -8.22 -13.69 4.65
N LEU A 222 -8.26 -12.91 5.73
CA LEU A 222 -7.55 -13.22 6.97
C LEU A 222 -7.89 -14.61 7.53
N GLU A 223 -9.15 -15.02 7.42
CA GLU A 223 -9.62 -16.34 7.87
C GLU A 223 -9.09 -17.49 6.99
N TRP A 224 -8.90 -17.26 5.69
CA TRP A 224 -8.35 -18.28 4.80
C TRP A 224 -6.85 -18.47 5.00
N SER A 225 -6.15 -17.46 5.53
CA SER A 225 -4.73 -17.64 5.87
C SER A 225 -4.53 -18.71 6.96
N GLU A 226 -5.52 -18.89 7.84
CA GLU A 226 -5.53 -19.91 8.88
C GLU A 226 -6.19 -21.22 8.42
N ASN A 227 -7.34 -21.14 7.74
CA ASN A 227 -8.17 -22.31 7.45
C ASN A 227 -7.93 -22.90 6.05
N CYS A 228 -7.56 -22.08 5.06
CA CYS A 228 -7.49 -22.47 3.65
C CYS A 228 -6.26 -21.85 2.94
N PRO A 229 -5.02 -22.06 3.44
CA PRO A 229 -3.83 -21.35 2.96
C PRO A 229 -3.55 -21.60 1.48
N LYS A 230 -3.92 -22.78 0.96
CA LYS A 230 -3.78 -23.08 -0.46
C LYS A 230 -4.75 -22.28 -1.33
N ALA A 231 -6.00 -22.11 -0.90
CA ALA A 231 -6.98 -21.31 -1.61
C ALA A 231 -6.52 -19.84 -1.67
N LEU A 232 -6.01 -19.31 -0.56
CA LEU A 232 -5.41 -17.97 -0.51
C LEU A 232 -4.27 -17.82 -1.53
N GLU A 233 -3.31 -18.74 -1.54
CA GLU A 233 -2.20 -18.72 -2.51
C GLU A 233 -2.70 -18.68 -3.97
N LEU A 234 -3.71 -19.48 -4.30
CA LEU A 234 -4.23 -19.58 -5.68
C LEU A 234 -5.04 -18.35 -6.11
N VAL A 235 -5.69 -17.67 -5.18
CA VAL A 235 -6.33 -16.36 -5.43
C VAL A 235 -5.26 -15.29 -5.64
N GLU A 236 -4.20 -15.29 -4.84
CA GLU A 236 -3.06 -14.38 -5.02
C GLU A 236 -2.38 -14.58 -6.36
N VAL A 237 -2.09 -15.83 -6.73
CA VAL A 237 -1.51 -16.16 -8.04
C VAL A 237 -2.36 -15.63 -9.17
N PHE A 238 -3.69 -15.74 -9.09
CA PHE A 238 -4.59 -15.20 -10.11
C PHE A 238 -4.47 -13.69 -10.24
N SER A 239 -4.55 -12.95 -9.12
CA SER A 239 -4.42 -11.48 -9.14
C SER A 239 -3.04 -11.02 -9.60
N LEU A 240 -1.97 -11.73 -9.23
CA LEU A 240 -0.63 -11.49 -9.76
C LEU A 240 -0.57 -11.73 -11.27
N GLY A 241 -1.14 -12.85 -11.74
CA GLY A 241 -1.24 -13.19 -13.16
C GLY A 241 -1.96 -12.11 -13.96
N ARG A 242 -3.09 -11.62 -13.46
CA ARG A 242 -3.88 -10.56 -14.08
C ARG A 242 -3.08 -9.27 -14.17
N SER A 243 -2.41 -8.90 -13.08
CA SER A 243 -1.55 -7.71 -13.03
C SER A 243 -0.39 -7.82 -14.03
N MET A 244 0.25 -8.99 -14.12
CA MET A 244 1.32 -9.25 -15.09
C MET A 244 0.82 -9.17 -16.53
N TRP A 245 -0.35 -9.75 -16.83
CA TRP A 245 -0.98 -9.62 -18.14
C TRP A 245 -1.21 -8.15 -18.49
N MET A 246 -1.86 -7.37 -17.63
CA MET A 246 -2.11 -5.94 -17.87
C MET A 246 -0.82 -5.15 -18.12
N LEU A 247 0.24 -5.42 -17.35
CA LEU A 247 1.53 -4.75 -17.49
C LEU A 247 2.26 -5.10 -18.80
N LEU A 248 2.22 -6.37 -19.21
CA LEU A 248 2.92 -6.86 -20.39
C LEU A 248 2.13 -6.57 -21.68
N ARG A 249 0.82 -6.79 -21.66
CA ARG A 249 -0.06 -6.69 -22.81
C ARG A 249 -0.52 -5.27 -23.09
N GLN A 250 -0.72 -4.47 -22.04
CA GLN A 250 -1.27 -3.11 -22.12
C GLN A 250 -2.51 -3.05 -23.03
N PRO A 251 -3.57 -3.82 -22.72
CA PRO A 251 -4.79 -3.87 -23.54
C PRO A 251 -5.43 -2.48 -23.66
N ASP A 252 -6.13 -2.25 -24.76
CA ASP A 252 -6.92 -1.04 -24.95
C ASP A 252 -8.03 -1.00 -23.90
N LEU A 253 -7.97 0.01 -23.03
CA LEU A 253 -8.80 0.06 -21.84
C LEU A 253 -10.24 0.47 -22.16
N ASP A 254 -10.47 1.10 -23.31
CA ASP A 254 -11.79 1.49 -23.80
C ASP A 254 -12.72 0.27 -24.04
N ASN A 255 -12.14 -0.95 -24.07
CA ASN A 255 -12.90 -2.20 -24.20
C ASN A 255 -13.40 -2.78 -22.85
N PHE A 256 -13.09 -2.17 -21.71
CA PHE A 256 -13.51 -2.66 -20.38
C PHE A 256 -14.74 -1.96 -19.80
N ASP A 257 -15.28 -0.94 -20.47
CA ASP A 257 -16.40 -0.14 -19.97
C ASP A 257 -17.69 -0.96 -19.70
N ASP A 258 -17.87 -2.07 -20.42
CA ASP A 258 -19.03 -2.98 -20.29
C ASP A 258 -18.76 -4.20 -19.39
N VAL A 259 -17.57 -4.31 -18.79
CA VAL A 259 -17.17 -5.51 -18.04
C VAL A 259 -17.66 -5.45 -16.60
N THR A 260 -18.53 -6.40 -16.25
CA THR A 260 -19.18 -6.55 -14.94
C THR A 260 -18.61 -7.71 -14.12
N CYS A 261 -17.89 -8.66 -14.74
CA CYS A 261 -17.20 -9.77 -14.05
C CYS A 261 -15.75 -10.02 -14.53
N SER A 262 -14.86 -10.65 -13.73
CA SER A 262 -13.50 -11.04 -14.18
C SER A 262 -13.51 -12.09 -15.27
N GLU A 263 -14.58 -12.84 -15.37
CA GLU A 263 -14.75 -13.88 -16.38
C GLU A 263 -15.09 -13.28 -17.76
N GLU A 264 -15.51 -12.02 -17.81
CA GLU A 264 -15.76 -11.26 -19.05
C GLU A 264 -14.47 -10.63 -19.61
N VAL A 265 -13.38 -10.60 -18.84
CA VAL A 265 -12.07 -10.11 -19.30
C VAL A 265 -11.36 -11.20 -20.09
N VAL A 266 -11.24 -11.00 -21.40
CA VAL A 266 -10.49 -11.90 -22.28
C VAL A 266 -9.00 -11.54 -22.24
N GLU A 267 -8.16 -12.46 -21.75
CA GLU A 267 -6.71 -12.26 -21.67
C GLU A 267 -6.04 -12.65 -22.98
N ASP A 268 -6.24 -11.82 -24.01
CA ASP A 268 -5.57 -11.99 -25.30
C ASP A 268 -4.13 -11.49 -25.28
N TRP A 269 -3.34 -11.97 -26.24
CA TRP A 269 -1.98 -11.49 -26.49
C TRP A 269 -1.84 -10.91 -27.92
N GLU A 270 -2.92 -10.40 -28.49
CA GLU A 270 -2.90 -9.79 -29.82
C GLU A 270 -1.94 -8.60 -29.83
N SER A 271 -1.20 -8.33 -30.92
CA SER A 271 -0.26 -7.20 -30.98
C SER A 271 0.84 -7.18 -29.89
N ALA A 272 1.09 -8.29 -29.20
CA ALA A 272 2.12 -8.46 -28.17
C ALA A 272 3.20 -9.46 -28.62
N GLU A 273 3.65 -9.37 -29.87
CA GLU A 273 4.67 -10.25 -30.45
C GLU A 273 6.05 -10.05 -29.82
N ASN A 274 6.28 -8.89 -29.19
CA ASN A 274 7.50 -8.55 -28.46
C ASN A 274 7.61 -9.24 -27.10
N ILE A 275 6.52 -9.81 -26.57
CA ILE A 275 6.53 -10.52 -25.30
C ILE A 275 6.88 -12.00 -25.54
N PRO A 276 7.90 -12.56 -24.86
CA PRO A 276 8.28 -13.96 -25.05
C PRO A 276 7.16 -14.94 -24.72
N ASP A 277 7.03 -16.01 -25.52
CA ASP A 277 5.94 -16.98 -25.35
C ASP A 277 5.98 -17.69 -23.99
N HIS A 278 7.16 -17.91 -23.42
CA HIS A 278 7.27 -18.50 -22.08
C HIS A 278 6.74 -17.59 -20.97
N TRP A 279 6.74 -16.26 -21.19
CA TRP A 279 6.12 -15.29 -20.27
C TRP A 279 4.60 -15.30 -20.40
N LYS A 280 4.10 -15.32 -21.64
CA LYS A 280 2.67 -15.47 -21.91
C LYS A 280 2.12 -16.74 -21.27
N ASN A 281 2.86 -17.85 -21.40
CA ASN A 281 2.50 -19.13 -20.82
C ASN A 281 2.49 -19.10 -19.28
N VAL A 282 3.47 -18.47 -18.61
CA VAL A 282 3.45 -18.42 -17.14
C VAL A 282 2.27 -17.59 -16.64
N VAL A 283 1.94 -16.50 -17.33
CA VAL A 283 0.80 -15.65 -17.00
C VAL A 283 -0.52 -16.39 -17.24
N HIS A 284 -0.64 -17.10 -18.36
CA HIS A 284 -1.80 -17.97 -18.62
C HIS A 284 -1.98 -19.03 -17.52
N ASN A 285 -0.88 -19.65 -17.07
CA ASN A 285 -0.92 -20.62 -15.97
C ASN A 285 -1.32 -19.99 -14.63
N CYS A 286 -1.21 -18.67 -14.44
CA CYS A 286 -1.73 -17.98 -13.26
C CYS A 286 -3.25 -17.79 -13.34
N LEU A 287 -3.78 -17.67 -14.56
CA LEU A 287 -5.15 -17.25 -14.86
C LEU A 287 -6.09 -18.42 -15.15
N HIS A 288 -5.68 -19.66 -14.88
CA HIS A 288 -6.57 -20.81 -15.05
C HIS A 288 -7.86 -20.61 -14.26
N HIS A 289 -8.99 -20.83 -14.95
CA HIS A 289 -10.32 -20.75 -14.35
C HIS A 289 -10.49 -21.73 -13.18
N ASP A 290 -9.90 -22.93 -13.28
CA ASP A 290 -9.82 -23.88 -12.17
C ASP A 290 -8.59 -23.53 -11.30
N PRO A 291 -8.77 -23.10 -10.02
CA PRO A 291 -7.68 -22.73 -9.13
C PRO A 291 -6.63 -23.83 -8.99
N ASN A 292 -7.04 -25.10 -9.00
CA ASN A 292 -6.13 -26.22 -8.80
C ASN A 292 -5.20 -26.46 -9.99
N LYS A 293 -5.50 -25.86 -11.14
CA LYS A 293 -4.64 -25.86 -12.32
C LYS A 293 -3.68 -24.67 -12.35
N ARG A 294 -3.85 -23.68 -11.47
CA ARG A 294 -2.97 -22.52 -11.43
C ARG A 294 -1.57 -22.94 -10.98
N ILE A 295 -0.57 -22.26 -11.52
CA ILE A 295 0.82 -22.41 -11.06
C ILE A 295 0.93 -22.08 -9.57
N GLY A 296 1.76 -22.80 -8.81
CA GLY A 296 2.04 -22.43 -7.43
C GLY A 296 2.86 -21.14 -7.34
N LEU A 297 2.66 -20.35 -6.30
CA LEU A 297 3.37 -19.09 -6.08
C LEU A 297 4.89 -19.30 -6.05
N ARG A 298 5.37 -20.39 -5.43
CA ARG A 298 6.79 -20.73 -5.39
C ARG A 298 7.37 -20.93 -6.79
N ASP A 299 6.65 -21.62 -7.66
CA ASP A 299 7.12 -21.94 -9.01
C ASP A 299 7.03 -20.68 -9.90
N LEU A 300 6.02 -19.83 -9.68
CA LEU A 300 5.91 -18.51 -10.29
C LEU A 300 7.09 -17.60 -9.92
N VAL A 301 7.45 -17.51 -8.63
CA VAL A 301 8.61 -16.74 -8.17
C VAL A 301 9.91 -17.30 -8.76
N THR A 302 10.08 -18.62 -8.72
CA THR A 302 11.27 -19.29 -9.29
C THR A 302 11.42 -18.99 -10.79
N PHE A 303 10.32 -18.98 -11.53
CA PHE A 303 10.31 -18.59 -12.93
C PHE A 303 10.84 -17.16 -13.11
N TRP A 304 10.26 -16.17 -12.42
CA TRP A 304 10.66 -14.77 -12.56
C TRP A 304 12.08 -14.49 -12.07
N ASP A 305 12.55 -15.18 -11.04
CA ASP A 305 13.94 -15.12 -10.59
C ASP A 305 14.90 -15.61 -11.69
N SER A 306 14.54 -16.71 -12.36
CA SER A 306 15.35 -17.25 -13.46
C SER A 306 15.39 -16.30 -14.66
N GLU A 307 14.27 -15.65 -14.99
CA GLU A 307 14.21 -14.65 -16.07
C GLU A 307 14.99 -13.39 -15.73
N THR A 308 14.91 -12.93 -14.47
CA THR A 308 15.69 -11.78 -13.98
C THR A 308 17.19 -12.06 -14.08
N GLN A 309 17.63 -13.26 -13.72
CA GLN A 309 19.03 -13.68 -13.89
C GLN A 309 19.43 -13.72 -15.38
N ARG A 310 18.58 -14.29 -16.25
CA ARG A 310 18.85 -14.34 -17.70
C ARG A 310 19.02 -12.96 -18.32
N MET A 311 18.20 -11.99 -17.94
CA MET A 311 18.35 -10.61 -18.40
C MET A 311 19.64 -9.96 -17.89
N SER A 312 20.00 -10.26 -16.65
CA SER A 312 21.21 -9.73 -16.01
C SER A 312 22.50 -10.28 -16.65
N TYR A 313 22.50 -11.54 -17.09
CA TYR A 313 23.65 -12.18 -17.73
C TYR A 313 23.66 -12.11 -19.26
N GLY A 314 22.52 -11.79 -19.90
CA GLY A 314 22.40 -11.65 -21.37
C GLY A 314 22.80 -10.28 -21.92
N SER A 315 23.30 -9.37 -21.08
CA SER A 315 23.65 -7.98 -21.45
C SER A 315 25.16 -7.74 -21.66
N THR A 316 25.96 -8.79 -21.91
CA THR A 316 27.38 -8.69 -22.32
C THR A 316 27.57 -8.90 -23.81
#